data_AF-A0A7J4IRB2-F1
#
_entry.id   AF-A0A7J4IRB2-F1
#
_cell.length_a   1.000
_cell.length_b   1.000
_cell.length_c   1.000
_cell.angle_alpha   90.00
_cell.angle_beta   90.00
_cell.angle_gamma   90.00
#
_symmetry.space_group_name_H-M   'P 1'
#
loop_
_entity.id
_entity.type
_entity.pdbx_description
1 polymer ?
#
loop_
_entity_poly.entity_id
_entity_poly.type
_entity_poly.pdbx_seq_one_letter_code
_entity_poly.pdbx_strand_id
1 'polypeptide(L)' 'MAPDGAGSLTDTDGVGLFDDVNGNGRKDFADIVLYFNRMSWIAANEPMAAFDCNGNGRIDFPDVDWLFDDL' A
#
# COMPACT_ATOMS: atom_id res chain seq x y z
N MET A 1 -9.70 3.15 4.64
CA MET A 1 -10.13 1.79 5.07
C MET A 1 -9.37 0.84 4.17
N ALA A 2 -8.91 -0.33 4.63
CA ALA A 2 -8.20 -1.24 3.75
C ALA A 2 -9.01 -1.50 2.44
N PRO A 3 -8.38 -1.66 1.26
CA PRO A 3 -9.06 -1.84 -0.02
C PRO A 3 -9.97 -3.07 -0.09
N ASP A 4 -9.85 -3.99 0.85
CA ASP A 4 -10.69 -5.18 1.03
C ASP A 4 -11.71 -5.06 2.18
N GLY A 5 -11.68 -3.95 2.92
CA GLY A 5 -12.55 -3.68 4.07
C GLY A 5 -12.17 -4.46 5.34
N ALA A 6 -11.01 -5.11 5.40
CA ALA A 6 -10.65 -6.02 6.49
C ALA A 6 -10.08 -5.31 7.74
N GLY A 7 -9.49 -4.13 7.60
CA GLY A 7 -8.80 -3.47 8.71
C GLY A 7 -8.47 -1.99 8.52
N SER A 8 -7.72 -1.45 9.48
CA SER A 8 -7.10 -0.13 9.37
C SER A 8 -5.74 -0.28 8.72
N LEU A 9 -5.48 0.56 7.72
CA LEU A 9 -4.18 0.68 7.09
C LEU A 9 -3.17 1.14 8.15
N THR A 10 -1.99 0.51 8.18
CA THR A 10 -0.95 0.83 9.15
C THR A 10 0.37 1.08 8.44
N ASP A 11 1.13 2.04 8.98
CA ASP A 11 2.54 2.26 8.71
C ASP A 11 3.30 1.49 9.80
N THR A 12 3.78 0.29 9.48
CA THR A 12 4.33 -0.63 10.47
C THR A 12 5.76 -0.33 10.86
N ASP A 13 6.49 0.46 10.06
CA ASP A 13 7.88 0.83 10.28
C ASP A 13 8.10 2.32 10.60
N GLY A 14 7.07 3.16 10.44
CA GLY A 14 7.04 4.56 10.83
C GLY A 14 7.65 5.52 9.81
N VAL A 15 7.75 5.14 8.52
CA VAL A 15 8.30 5.99 7.46
C VAL A 15 7.28 6.95 6.83
N GLY A 16 6.02 6.86 7.23
CA GLY A 16 4.93 7.69 6.74
C GLY A 16 4.22 7.15 5.50
N LEU A 17 4.47 5.89 5.13
CA LEU A 17 3.83 5.17 4.03
C LEU A 17 3.05 3.97 4.58
N PHE A 18 1.95 3.58 3.92
CA PHE A 18 1.22 2.38 4.32
C PHE A 18 1.83 1.12 3.69
N ASP A 19 2.41 0.27 4.52
CA ASP A 19 2.98 -1.04 4.18
C ASP A 19 2.05 -2.21 4.54
N ASP A 20 1.16 -2.03 5.53
CA ASP A 20 0.04 -2.94 5.86
C ASP A 20 -1.25 -2.45 5.18
N VAL A 21 -1.40 -2.80 3.89
CA VAL A 21 -2.54 -2.35 3.09
C VAL A 21 -3.77 -3.23 3.26
N ASN A 22 -3.63 -4.48 3.71
CA ASN A 22 -4.76 -5.34 4.03
C ASN A 22 -5.26 -5.16 5.49
N GLY A 23 -4.51 -4.43 6.32
CA GLY A 23 -4.89 -4.02 7.66
C GLY A 23 -4.87 -5.17 8.68
N ASN A 24 -4.00 -6.17 8.49
CA ASN A 24 -3.87 -7.31 9.40
C ASN A 24 -2.82 -7.08 10.52
N GLY A 25 -2.20 -5.90 10.55
CA GLY A 25 -1.23 -5.49 11.57
C GLY A 25 0.20 -5.98 11.31
N ARG A 26 0.53 -6.40 10.09
CA ARG A 26 1.88 -6.80 9.69
C ARG A 26 2.08 -6.49 8.21
N LYS A 27 3.30 -6.10 7.82
CA LYS A 27 3.70 -6.13 6.41
C LYS A 27 4.00 -7.56 5.98
N ASP A 28 3.25 -8.07 5.03
CA ASP A 28 3.44 -9.42 4.48
C ASP A 28 3.13 -9.48 2.97
N PHE A 29 3.34 -10.66 2.37
CA PHE A 29 3.14 -10.81 0.92
C PHE A 29 1.69 -10.58 0.47
N ALA A 30 0.69 -10.68 1.37
CA ALA A 30 -0.69 -10.39 1.03
C ALA A 30 -0.92 -8.90 0.79
N ASP A 31 -0.12 -8.01 1.40
CA ASP A 31 -0.13 -6.57 1.14
C ASP A 31 0.27 -6.26 -0.31
N ILE A 32 1.35 -6.86 -0.79
CA ILE A 32 1.82 -6.73 -2.17
C ILE A 32 0.76 -7.20 -3.16
N VAL A 33 0.18 -8.37 -2.90
CA VAL A 33 -0.86 -8.96 -3.77
C VAL A 33 -2.11 -8.08 -3.77
N LEU A 34 -2.53 -7.55 -2.63
CA LEU A 34 -3.70 -6.68 -2.55
C LEU A 34 -3.45 -5.35 -3.25
N TYR A 35 -2.30 -4.71 -2.99
CA TYR A 35 -1.91 -3.46 -3.64
C TYR A 35 -1.95 -3.62 -5.15
N PHE A 36 -1.25 -4.63 -5.70
CA PHE A 36 -1.21 -4.90 -7.13
C PHE A 36 -2.62 -5.09 -7.73
N ASN A 37 -3.48 -5.86 -7.06
CA ASN A 37 -4.84 -6.13 -7.54
C ASN A 37 -5.82 -4.95 -7.38
N ARG A 38 -5.43 -3.91 -6.63
CA ARG A 38 -6.28 -2.76 -6.31
C ARG A 38 -5.67 -1.42 -6.72
N MET A 39 -4.55 -1.37 -7.42
CA MET A 39 -3.88 -0.11 -7.83
C MET A 39 -4.85 0.92 -8.42
N SER A 40 -5.69 0.53 -9.40
CA SER A 40 -6.66 1.45 -10.00
C SER A 40 -7.71 1.95 -9.03
N TRP A 41 -8.09 1.13 -8.04
CA TRP A 41 -9.03 1.51 -6.99
C TRP A 41 -8.37 2.45 -5.98
N ILE A 42 -7.16 2.13 -5.53
CA ILE A 42 -6.34 2.95 -4.62
C ILE A 42 -6.15 4.34 -5.22
N ALA A 43 -5.69 4.41 -6.47
CA ALA A 43 -5.49 5.67 -7.19
C ALA A 43 -6.76 6.55 -7.28
N ALA A 44 -7.95 5.93 -7.23
CA ALA A 44 -9.23 6.63 -7.36
C ALA A 44 -9.90 6.96 -6.01
N ASN A 45 -9.55 6.28 -4.91
CA ASN A 45 -10.30 6.35 -3.64
C ASN A 45 -9.43 6.71 -2.43
N GLU A 46 -8.12 6.54 -2.50
CA GLU A 46 -7.20 6.75 -1.39
C GLU A 46 -6.26 7.94 -1.68
N PRO A 47 -5.70 8.59 -0.63
CA PRO A 47 -4.79 9.70 -0.81
C PRO A 47 -3.45 9.20 -1.40
N MET A 48 -3.12 9.68 -2.59
CA MET A 48 -1.89 9.31 -3.31
C MET A 48 -0.62 9.42 -2.44
N ALA A 49 -0.50 10.47 -1.62
CA ALA A 49 0.68 10.69 -0.78
C ALA A 49 0.98 9.56 0.23
N ALA A 50 0.00 8.69 0.53
CA ALA A 50 0.18 7.57 1.44
C ALA A 50 0.49 6.23 0.73
N PHE A 51 0.38 6.20 -0.60
CA PHE A 51 0.50 4.99 -1.42
C PHE A 51 1.49 5.13 -2.60
N ASP A 52 1.91 6.36 -2.95
CA ASP A 52 3.00 6.67 -3.87
C ASP A 52 4.33 6.48 -3.13
N CYS A 53 4.72 5.22 -2.99
CA CYS A 53 5.83 4.80 -2.15
C CYS A 53 7.18 5.19 -2.77
N ASN A 54 7.25 5.29 -4.10
CA ASN A 54 8.46 5.72 -4.78
C ASN A 54 8.57 7.24 -4.97
N GLY A 55 7.51 8.00 -4.69
CA GLY A 55 7.46 9.46 -4.78
C GLY A 55 7.44 10.02 -6.20
N ASN A 56 6.97 9.26 -7.20
CA ASN A 56 6.98 9.65 -8.61
C ASN A 56 5.69 10.39 -9.05
N GLY A 57 4.75 10.61 -8.11
CA GLY A 57 3.51 11.35 -8.31
C GLY A 57 2.40 10.53 -8.96
N ARG A 58 2.46 9.20 -8.91
CA ARG A 58 1.39 8.31 -9.39
C ARG A 58 1.42 6.98 -8.63
N ILE A 59 0.32 6.26 -8.68
CA ILE A 59 0.22 4.89 -8.18
C ILE A 59 0.52 3.95 -9.36
N ASP A 60 1.69 3.31 -9.36
CA ASP A 60 2.15 2.43 -10.42
C ASP A 60 3.03 1.26 -9.96
N PHE A 61 3.53 0.49 -10.93
CA PHE A 61 4.24 -0.77 -10.65
C PHE A 61 5.51 -0.58 -9.80
N PRO A 62 6.34 0.45 -10.01
CA PRO A 62 7.41 0.80 -9.09
C PRO A 62 7.04 0.95 -7.60
N ASP A 63 5.79 1.25 -7.22
CA ASP A 63 5.36 1.23 -5.81
C ASP A 63 5.27 -0.20 -5.27
N VAL A 64 4.92 -1.16 -6.13
CA VAL A 64 4.90 -2.59 -5.82
C VAL A 64 6.32 -3.12 -5.60
N ASP A 65 7.28 -2.66 -6.41
CA ASP A 65 8.70 -2.99 -6.23
C ASP A 65 9.19 -2.48 -4.86
N TRP A 66 8.80 -1.26 -4.46
CA TRP A 66 9.12 -0.73 -3.14
C TRP A 66 8.54 -1.59 -2.01
N LEU A 67 7.26 -1.97 -2.09
CA LEU A 67 6.63 -2.84 -1.09
C LEU A 67 7.31 -4.21 -1.01
N PHE A 68 7.82 -4.73 -2.13
CA PHE A 68 8.55 -5.99 -2.17
C PHE A 68 9.92 -5.89 -1.50
N ASP A 69 10.64 -4.79 -1.75
CA ASP A 69 11.96 -4.53 -1.15
C ASP A 69 11.87 -4.22 0.35
N ASP A 70 10.72 -3.72 0.82
CA ASP A 70 10.50 -3.33 2.21
C ASP A 70 10.00 -4.46 3.13
N LEU A 71 9.65 -5.65 2.62
CA LEU A 71 9.19 -6.78 3.45
C LEU A 71 10.17 -7.20 4.57
#